data_AF-A0A8M9Q9Z0-F1
#
_entry.id   AF-A0A8M9Q9Z0-F1
#
_cell.length_a   1.000
_cell.length_b   1.000
_cell.length_c   1.000
_cell.angle_alpha   90.00
_cell.angle_beta   90.00
_cell.angle_gamma   90.00
#
_symmetry.space_group_name_H-M   'P 1'
#
loop_
_entity.id
_entity.type
_entity.pdbx_description
1 polymer ?
#
loop_
_entity_poly.entity_id
_entity_poly.type
_entity_poly.pdbx_seq_one_letter_code
_entity_poly.pdbx_strand_id
1 'polypeptide(L)'
;MCDFWTIPGFCHCNAHKHSVYWKALRDKCMMGFLHELNFTFDPSEMDSDLRRAETLLQKFAGSLAMKYAKFLLGNENPNQKDCRCYCHHNKNAFTQNQTLGCKGCSGHHFKNLEYDYSGVSHHLKMFFNGANEENPKTCVVMLLGAIKLFITHTAPGNMHAIKTVSEMVSMLLWRFMTKVWTLLVEFDFSSTFLKHLDSFVQRIPMAANCTLPKSLSVLPWDDPLLSSVMKGQNITGERQLKGRKVQLLCEHLTVIQARVCKLQRQNKYRELARYLKVVRCINNPTLQRMRDLVPLYLCKVGDYTGAVQTMLSPMLGAPSSASRLTPAQFRAYLRILTSGHAPDITLPELDPENGHVITSDPLLSTKWTPIEGVNSFKSMEVLKFALRVLDCNSTVFADPECWVYLLSVVSSSFITPEGLVVGALFAEPDINFQTVTRKAANAILEELTSTSRIQVPKTFDIGYPDQARLLLAVQALTLRIFHSQLRPILGVITVFRLNHWALHWFFNSLLVKPNILQYVLSCVLEELSHEPYERKLSESDHSLVAYFLCMFFLENSILLDAASYPISGLLATWDESHNPWQIRLRLHLECNAARLTQEKRQILQLIQRLRK
;
A
#
# COMPACT_ATOMS: atom_id res chain seq x y z
N MET A 1 50.35 9.79 -41.46
CA MET A 1 48.97 10.19 -41.08
C MET A 1 49.11 11.34 -40.09
N CYS A 2 48.22 12.34 -40.06
CA CYS A 2 48.31 13.43 -39.06
C CYS A 2 48.09 12.85 -37.66
N ASP A 3 49.06 12.86 -36.76
CA ASP A 3 48.95 12.20 -35.44
C ASP A 3 47.87 12.79 -34.53
N PHE A 4 47.44 14.02 -34.82
CA PHE A 4 46.44 14.76 -34.04
C PHE A 4 45.03 14.70 -34.63
N TRP A 5 44.78 13.82 -35.63
CA TRP A 5 43.50 13.75 -36.34
C TRP A 5 42.32 13.31 -35.47
N THR A 6 42.59 12.62 -34.36
CA THR A 6 41.60 12.21 -33.36
C THR A 6 41.34 13.24 -32.27
N ILE A 7 42.14 14.31 -32.17
CA ILE A 7 42.04 15.30 -31.09
C ILE A 7 41.13 16.47 -31.54
N PRO A 8 39.98 16.70 -30.88
CA PRO A 8 39.08 17.81 -31.22
C PRO A 8 39.80 19.17 -31.13
N GLY A 9 39.62 20.04 -32.12
CA GLY A 9 40.19 21.39 -32.14
C GLY A 9 41.67 21.51 -32.54
N PHE A 10 42.46 20.42 -32.48
CA PHE A 10 43.90 20.40 -32.79
C PHE A 10 44.25 19.98 -34.23
N CYS A 11 43.24 19.62 -35.03
CA CYS A 11 43.47 19.20 -36.41
C CYS A 11 43.77 20.43 -37.30
N HIS A 12 45.01 20.51 -37.78
CA HIS A 12 45.55 21.59 -38.62
C HIS A 12 45.27 21.39 -40.12
N CYS A 13 44.75 20.22 -40.52
CA CYS A 13 44.43 19.92 -41.92
C CYS A 13 42.96 20.26 -42.24
N ASN A 14 42.73 21.29 -43.07
CA ASN A 14 41.39 21.70 -43.52
C ASN A 14 40.61 20.57 -44.22
N ALA A 15 41.30 19.64 -44.88
CA ALA A 15 40.69 18.46 -45.51
C ALA A 15 39.93 17.56 -44.51
N HIS A 16 40.39 17.48 -43.25
CA HIS A 16 39.76 16.67 -42.21
C HIS A 16 38.59 17.40 -41.52
N LYS A 17 38.56 18.73 -41.57
CA LYS A 17 37.45 19.54 -41.04
C LYS A 17 36.22 19.52 -41.95
N HIS A 18 36.42 19.48 -43.27
CA HIS A 18 35.31 19.54 -44.25
C HIS A 18 34.92 18.18 -44.85
N SER A 19 35.75 17.13 -44.71
CA SER A 19 35.42 15.80 -45.22
C SER A 19 34.47 15.03 -44.30
N VAL A 20 33.31 14.64 -44.82
CA VAL A 20 32.33 13.77 -44.14
C VAL A 20 32.96 12.43 -43.74
N TYR A 21 33.80 11.86 -44.60
CA TYR A 21 34.48 10.58 -44.37
C TYR A 21 35.44 10.66 -43.16
N TRP A 22 36.35 11.64 -43.15
CA TRP A 22 37.32 11.78 -42.06
C TRP A 22 36.66 12.18 -40.74
N LYS A 23 35.58 12.98 -40.80
CA LYS A 23 34.74 13.28 -39.65
C LYS A 23 34.10 12.01 -39.08
N ALA A 24 33.45 11.19 -39.91
CA ALA A 24 32.84 9.94 -39.47
C ALA A 24 33.86 8.94 -38.89
N LEU A 25 35.05 8.83 -39.51
CA LEU A 25 36.11 7.96 -39.02
C LEU A 25 36.65 8.44 -37.66
N ARG A 26 36.84 9.75 -37.49
CA ARG A 26 37.28 10.36 -36.23
C ARG A 26 36.25 10.13 -35.13
N ASP A 27 34.98 10.40 -35.44
CA ASP A 27 33.89 10.29 -34.47
C ASP A 27 33.72 8.81 -34.04
N LYS A 28 33.91 7.86 -34.96
CA LYS A 28 34.01 6.42 -34.66
C LYS A 28 35.20 6.09 -33.75
N CYS A 29 36.41 6.54 -34.07
CA CYS A 29 37.59 6.30 -33.23
C CYS A 29 37.44 6.92 -31.83
N MET A 30 36.79 8.08 -31.74
CA MET A 30 36.55 8.76 -30.47
C MET A 30 35.52 8.04 -29.61
N MET A 31 34.46 7.47 -30.17
CA MET A 31 33.48 6.70 -29.39
C MET A 31 33.91 5.25 -29.09
N GLY A 32 34.87 4.72 -29.85
CA GLY A 32 35.43 3.38 -29.69
C GLY A 32 34.36 2.29 -29.57
N PHE A 33 34.41 1.47 -28.52
CA PHE A 33 33.51 0.31 -28.38
C PHE A 33 32.03 0.71 -28.25
N LEU A 34 31.71 1.92 -27.78
CA LEU A 34 30.33 2.40 -27.73
C LEU A 34 29.74 2.58 -29.14
N HIS A 35 30.54 3.03 -30.11
CA HIS A 35 30.11 3.11 -31.50
C HIS A 35 29.87 1.71 -32.10
N GLU A 36 30.68 0.71 -31.74
CA GLU A 36 30.47 -0.68 -32.17
C GLU A 36 29.15 -1.27 -31.66
N LEU A 37 28.72 -0.86 -30.47
CA LEU A 37 27.40 -1.22 -29.93
C LEU A 37 26.24 -0.43 -30.55
N ASN A 38 26.53 0.54 -31.43
CA ASN A 38 25.59 1.50 -32.05
C ASN A 38 25.10 2.63 -31.15
N PHE A 39 25.82 3.01 -30.10
CA PHE A 39 25.56 4.31 -29.46
C PHE A 39 25.92 5.45 -30.43
N THR A 40 25.21 6.57 -30.32
CA THR A 40 25.36 7.73 -31.22
C THR A 40 25.63 9.01 -30.44
N PHE A 41 26.42 8.93 -29.38
CA PHE A 41 26.82 10.12 -28.62
C PHE A 41 27.67 11.06 -29.49
N ASP A 42 27.58 12.35 -29.23
CA ASP A 42 28.48 13.30 -29.88
C ASP A 42 29.89 13.16 -29.29
N PRO A 43 30.97 13.26 -30.10
CA PRO A 43 32.34 13.15 -29.59
C PRO A 43 32.68 14.16 -28.48
N SER A 44 32.02 15.32 -28.46
CA SER A 44 32.15 16.33 -27.40
C SER A 44 31.50 15.92 -26.08
N GLU A 45 30.62 14.92 -26.07
CA GLU A 45 29.97 14.39 -24.88
C GLU A 45 30.75 13.23 -24.24
N MET A 46 31.83 12.75 -24.87
CA MET A 46 32.70 11.66 -24.39
C MET A 46 33.52 12.08 -23.17
N ASP A 47 32.87 12.03 -22.00
CA ASP A 47 33.47 12.28 -20.69
C ASP A 47 34.01 11.01 -20.02
N SER A 48 34.54 11.16 -18.80
CA SER A 48 35.10 10.05 -18.01
C SER A 48 34.10 8.93 -17.75
N ASP A 49 32.81 9.26 -17.58
CA ASP A 49 31.75 8.28 -17.33
C ASP A 49 31.50 7.41 -18.57
N LEU A 50 31.40 8.03 -19.76
CA LEU A 50 31.26 7.27 -21.02
C LEU A 50 32.49 6.40 -21.31
N ARG A 51 33.71 6.90 -21.04
CA ARG A 51 34.95 6.13 -21.17
C ARG A 51 35.02 4.94 -20.22
N ARG A 52 34.56 5.14 -18.98
CA ARG A 52 34.46 4.08 -17.98
C ARG A 52 33.48 3.00 -18.45
N ALA A 53 32.30 3.41 -18.93
CA ALA A 53 31.29 2.49 -19.44
C ALA A 53 31.79 1.70 -20.65
N GLU A 54 32.47 2.37 -21.59
CA GLU A 54 33.11 1.76 -22.76
C GLU A 54 34.05 0.62 -22.35
N THR A 55 34.98 0.91 -21.45
CA THR A 55 36.01 -0.04 -20.99
C THR A 55 35.38 -1.27 -20.33
N LEU A 56 34.39 -1.06 -19.47
CA LEU A 56 33.71 -2.14 -18.75
C LEU A 56 32.85 -2.98 -19.69
N LEU A 57 32.15 -2.36 -20.64
CA LEU A 57 31.37 -3.05 -21.67
C LEU A 57 32.24 -3.89 -22.60
N GLN A 58 33.41 -3.39 -22.99
CA GLN A 58 34.33 -4.13 -23.86
C GLN A 58 34.84 -5.40 -23.16
N LYS A 59 35.27 -5.28 -21.90
CA LYS A 59 35.69 -6.43 -21.08
C LYS A 59 34.54 -7.42 -20.87
N PHE A 60 33.34 -6.89 -20.61
CA PHE A 60 32.14 -7.70 -20.43
C PHE A 60 31.77 -8.46 -21.71
N ALA A 61 31.78 -7.81 -22.88
CA ALA A 61 31.46 -8.43 -24.16
C ALA A 61 32.37 -9.64 -24.47
N GLY A 62 33.69 -9.49 -24.28
CA GLY A 62 34.62 -10.59 -24.49
C GLY A 62 34.36 -11.77 -23.54
N SER A 63 34.13 -11.49 -22.25
CA SER A 63 33.83 -12.54 -21.28
C SER A 63 32.46 -13.20 -21.47
N LEU A 64 31.43 -12.43 -21.84
CA LEU A 64 30.10 -12.94 -22.14
C LEU A 64 30.12 -13.84 -23.37
N ALA A 65 30.84 -13.44 -24.43
CA ALA A 65 30.98 -14.25 -25.65
C ALA A 65 31.59 -15.63 -25.35
N MET A 66 32.61 -15.70 -24.48
CA MET A 66 33.17 -16.99 -24.05
C MET A 66 32.16 -17.85 -23.29
N LYS A 67 31.38 -17.26 -22.37
CA LYS A 67 30.33 -17.99 -21.63
C LYS A 67 29.23 -18.49 -22.56
N TYR A 68 28.82 -17.65 -23.51
CA TYR A 68 27.79 -18.01 -24.48
C TYR A 68 28.28 -19.08 -25.47
N ALA A 69 29.52 -18.98 -25.95
CA ALA A 69 30.13 -20.03 -26.77
C ALA A 69 30.21 -21.37 -26.02
N LYS A 70 30.59 -21.37 -24.75
CA LYS A 70 30.58 -22.58 -23.91
C LYS A 70 29.16 -23.15 -23.78
N PHE A 71 28.16 -22.30 -23.59
CA PHE A 71 26.75 -22.71 -23.59
C PHE A 71 26.38 -23.37 -24.93
N LEU A 72 26.74 -22.79 -26.08
CA LEU A 72 26.43 -23.31 -27.40
C LEU A 72 27.11 -24.65 -27.73
N LEU A 73 28.21 -25.00 -27.07
CA LEU A 73 28.86 -26.31 -27.25
C LEU A 73 28.04 -27.46 -26.62
N GLY A 74 27.21 -27.17 -25.61
CA GLY A 74 26.46 -28.16 -24.85
C GLY A 74 27.35 -29.05 -23.97
N ASN A 75 26.74 -29.69 -22.97
CA ASN A 75 27.40 -30.73 -22.19
C ASN A 75 26.89 -32.10 -22.69
N GLU A 76 27.82 -33.01 -22.96
CA GLU A 76 27.44 -34.41 -23.22
C GLU A 76 26.97 -35.03 -21.90
N ASN A 77 25.73 -35.53 -21.87
CA ASN A 77 25.23 -36.26 -20.70
C ASN A 77 25.90 -37.65 -20.69
N PRO A 78 26.74 -37.99 -19.68
CA PRO A 78 27.49 -39.25 -19.67
C PRO A 78 26.61 -40.46 -19.31
N ASN A 79 25.28 -40.31 -19.26
CA ASN A 79 24.34 -41.42 -19.11
C ASN A 79 24.30 -42.31 -20.36
N GLN A 80 25.44 -42.92 -20.69
CA GLN A 80 25.49 -44.21 -21.38
C GLN A 80 24.78 -45.21 -20.47
N LYS A 81 23.46 -45.33 -20.60
CA LYS A 81 22.76 -46.50 -20.08
C LYS A 81 23.30 -47.70 -20.83
N ASP A 82 23.95 -48.63 -20.13
CA ASP A 82 24.44 -49.89 -20.68
C ASP A 82 23.40 -50.48 -21.64
N CYS A 83 23.70 -50.47 -22.94
CA CYS A 83 22.81 -51.05 -23.93
C CYS A 83 22.89 -52.57 -23.80
N ARG A 84 21.84 -53.18 -23.23
CA ARG A 84 21.70 -54.65 -23.11
C ARG A 84 21.34 -55.35 -24.42
N CYS A 85 21.66 -54.71 -25.52
CA CYS A 85 21.41 -55.20 -26.85
C CYS A 85 22.49 -56.22 -27.23
N TYR A 86 22.08 -57.32 -27.88
CA TYR A 86 23.02 -58.34 -28.38
C TYR A 86 24.05 -57.78 -29.40
N CYS A 87 23.85 -56.55 -29.90
CA CYS A 87 24.77 -55.80 -30.77
C CYS A 87 26.18 -55.59 -30.13
N HIS A 88 26.34 -55.81 -28.81
CA HIS A 88 27.59 -55.61 -28.07
C HIS A 88 28.15 -56.84 -27.34
N HIS A 89 27.54 -58.02 -27.49
CA HIS A 89 27.88 -59.18 -26.64
C HIS A 89 29.16 -59.92 -27.06
N ASN A 90 29.80 -59.55 -28.18
CA ASN A 90 30.99 -60.23 -28.70
C ASN A 90 32.20 -59.26 -28.73
N LYS A 91 32.96 -59.22 -27.63
CA LYS A 91 34.21 -58.45 -27.48
C LYS A 91 35.42 -59.17 -28.10
N ASN A 92 35.29 -59.77 -29.28
CA ASN A 92 36.45 -60.27 -30.01
C ASN A 92 36.86 -59.26 -31.07
N ALA A 93 38.08 -58.75 -30.90
CA ALA A 93 38.74 -57.80 -31.78
C ALA A 93 38.74 -58.27 -33.24
N PHE A 94 38.78 -57.32 -34.17
CA PHE A 94 38.74 -57.47 -35.64
C PHE A 94 37.35 -57.49 -36.28
N THR A 95 36.57 -56.41 -36.12
CA THR A 95 35.69 -55.80 -37.15
C THR A 95 34.94 -54.60 -36.55
N GLN A 96 35.54 -53.41 -36.59
CA GLN A 96 34.96 -52.20 -35.96
C GLN A 96 33.80 -51.54 -36.75
N ASN A 97 33.31 -52.09 -37.86
CA ASN A 97 32.47 -51.34 -38.81
C ASN A 97 31.07 -51.89 -39.13
N GLN A 98 30.44 -52.73 -38.29
CA GLN A 98 29.08 -53.23 -38.56
C GLN A 98 28.10 -53.16 -37.37
N THR A 99 27.97 -52.00 -36.73
CA THR A 99 26.87 -51.73 -35.78
C THR A 99 26.06 -50.48 -36.15
N LEU A 100 25.97 -50.16 -37.45
CA LEU A 100 25.02 -49.18 -37.98
C LEU A 100 23.68 -49.88 -38.27
N GLY A 101 22.68 -49.69 -37.39
CA GLY A 101 21.28 -50.00 -37.76
C GLY A 101 20.36 -50.59 -36.68
N CYS A 102 20.83 -50.86 -35.46
CA CYS A 102 19.92 -51.36 -34.42
C CYS A 102 19.03 -50.22 -33.87
N LYS A 103 17.72 -50.28 -34.12
CA LYS A 103 16.72 -49.33 -33.62
C LYS A 103 16.66 -49.22 -32.10
N GLY A 104 17.07 -50.28 -31.38
CA GLY A 104 17.22 -50.25 -29.92
C GLY A 104 18.53 -49.62 -29.45
N CYS A 105 19.63 -49.81 -30.20
CA CYS A 105 20.93 -49.21 -29.89
C CYS A 105 20.89 -47.67 -30.22
N SER A 106 20.11 -47.21 -31.22
CA SER A 106 20.07 -45.79 -31.63
C SER A 106 19.58 -44.82 -30.55
N GLY A 107 18.60 -45.19 -29.72
CA GLY A 107 18.13 -44.33 -28.61
C GLY A 107 19.06 -44.30 -27.40
N HIS A 108 19.91 -45.32 -27.23
CA HIS A 108 20.89 -45.42 -26.14
C HIS A 108 22.26 -44.83 -26.50
N HIS A 109 22.57 -44.75 -27.80
CA HIS A 109 23.79 -44.13 -28.34
C HIS A 109 23.54 -42.74 -28.93
N PHE A 110 22.31 -42.21 -28.85
CA PHE A 110 22.03 -40.83 -29.24
C PHE A 110 22.63 -39.89 -28.20
N LYS A 111 23.65 -39.14 -28.60
CA LYS A 111 24.26 -38.11 -27.75
C LYS A 111 23.26 -36.98 -27.52
N ASN A 112 22.55 -37.02 -26.39
CA ASN A 112 21.76 -35.89 -25.95
C ASN A 112 22.71 -34.83 -25.36
N LEU A 113 22.93 -33.76 -26.14
CA LEU A 113 23.58 -32.55 -25.65
C LEU A 113 22.58 -31.75 -24.81
N GLU A 114 22.97 -31.47 -23.57
CA GLU A 114 22.21 -30.61 -22.68
C GLU A 114 22.81 -29.21 -22.67
N TYR A 115 21.96 -28.19 -22.88
CA TYR A 115 22.38 -26.79 -22.99
C TYR A 115 22.02 -26.04 -21.71
N ASP A 116 23.01 -25.80 -20.86
CA ASP A 116 22.82 -25.10 -19.59
C ASP A 116 23.13 -23.59 -19.69
N TYR A 117 22.08 -22.77 -19.70
CA TYR A 117 22.19 -21.31 -19.76
C TYR A 117 22.54 -20.66 -18.41
N SER A 118 22.61 -21.42 -17.31
CA SER A 118 22.85 -20.91 -15.95
C SER A 118 24.15 -20.10 -15.86
N GLY A 119 25.23 -20.57 -16.48
CA GLY A 119 26.53 -19.90 -16.46
C GLY A 119 26.51 -18.53 -17.16
N VAL A 120 25.72 -18.38 -18.23
CA VAL A 120 25.52 -17.10 -18.92
C VAL A 120 24.66 -16.18 -18.07
N SER A 121 23.55 -16.69 -17.52
CA SER A 121 22.66 -15.96 -16.63
C SER A 121 23.36 -15.44 -15.37
N HIS A 122 24.20 -16.27 -14.74
CA HIS A 122 25.00 -15.87 -13.59
C HIS A 122 25.99 -14.75 -13.94
N HIS A 123 26.69 -14.87 -15.08
CA HIS A 123 27.62 -13.83 -15.54
C HIS A 123 26.91 -12.49 -15.79
N LEU A 124 25.71 -12.53 -16.37
CA LEU A 124 24.85 -11.35 -16.55
C LEU A 124 24.42 -10.72 -15.22
N LYS A 125 24.06 -11.55 -14.21
CA LYS A 125 23.73 -11.07 -12.86
C LYS A 125 24.93 -10.41 -12.18
N MET A 126 26.12 -10.98 -12.29
CA MET A 126 27.35 -10.39 -11.73
C MET A 126 27.67 -9.04 -12.38
N PHE A 127 27.55 -8.94 -13.70
CA PHE A 127 27.72 -7.66 -14.40
C PHE A 127 26.66 -6.63 -13.98
N PHE A 128 25.40 -7.03 -13.84
CA PHE A 128 24.33 -6.16 -13.35
C PHE A 128 24.65 -5.60 -11.97
N ASN A 129 25.14 -6.44 -11.05
CA ASN A 129 25.50 -6.00 -9.70
C ASN A 129 26.68 -5.03 -9.73
N GLY A 130 27.74 -5.34 -10.49
CA GLY A 130 28.87 -4.41 -10.65
C GLY A 130 28.49 -3.10 -11.32
N ALA A 131 27.55 -3.11 -12.28
CA ALA A 131 27.02 -1.89 -12.88
C ALA A 131 26.30 -1.00 -11.86
N ASN A 132 25.64 -1.57 -10.84
CA ASN A 132 24.94 -0.81 -9.81
C ASN A 132 25.88 -0.05 -8.86
N GLU A 133 27.16 -0.40 -8.81
CA GLU A 133 28.19 0.26 -8.01
C GLU A 133 28.83 1.46 -8.73
N GLU A 134 28.62 1.58 -10.04
CA GLU A 134 29.17 2.65 -10.87
C GLU A 134 28.27 3.90 -10.87
N ASN A 135 28.84 5.02 -11.34
CA ASN A 135 28.13 6.30 -11.48
C ASN A 135 26.84 6.13 -12.32
N PRO A 136 25.75 6.88 -12.04
CA PRO A 136 24.47 6.69 -12.73
C PRO A 136 24.54 6.72 -14.26
N LYS A 137 25.34 7.65 -14.82
CA LYS A 137 25.54 7.77 -16.27
C LYS A 137 26.25 6.54 -16.83
N THR A 138 27.33 6.11 -16.19
CA THR A 138 28.09 4.89 -16.52
C THR A 138 27.19 3.66 -16.46
N CYS A 139 26.44 3.50 -15.37
CA CYS A 139 25.53 2.39 -15.11
C CYS A 139 24.48 2.26 -16.23
N VAL A 140 23.78 3.35 -16.59
CA VAL A 140 22.76 3.31 -17.65
C VAL A 140 23.35 2.83 -18.98
N VAL A 141 24.52 3.35 -19.37
CA VAL A 141 25.19 2.95 -20.61
C VAL A 141 25.62 1.49 -20.56
N MET A 142 26.18 1.04 -19.43
CA MET A 142 26.55 -0.37 -19.21
C MET A 142 25.34 -1.30 -19.34
N LEU A 143 24.21 -0.98 -18.71
CA LEU A 143 23.03 -1.82 -18.74
C LEU A 143 22.42 -1.91 -20.14
N LEU A 144 22.30 -0.78 -20.84
CA LEU A 144 21.79 -0.73 -22.22
C LEU A 144 22.72 -1.45 -23.21
N GLY A 145 24.03 -1.26 -23.07
CA GLY A 145 25.04 -1.96 -23.86
C GLY A 145 25.00 -3.48 -23.62
N ALA A 146 24.85 -3.92 -22.38
CA ALA A 146 24.70 -5.33 -22.04
C ALA A 146 23.43 -5.93 -22.64
N ILE A 147 22.29 -5.23 -22.58
CA ILE A 147 21.05 -5.65 -23.24
C ILE A 147 21.30 -5.94 -24.73
N LYS A 148 21.96 -5.02 -25.43
CA LYS A 148 22.28 -5.20 -26.86
C LYS A 148 23.10 -6.47 -27.13
N LEU A 149 23.96 -6.87 -26.20
CA LEU A 149 24.80 -8.05 -26.33
C LEU A 149 24.04 -9.37 -26.11
N PHE A 150 23.13 -9.44 -25.13
CA PHE A 150 22.47 -10.70 -24.78
C PHE A 150 21.06 -10.88 -25.37
N ILE A 151 20.41 -9.83 -25.86
CA ILE A 151 19.00 -9.90 -26.29
C ILE A 151 18.76 -10.90 -27.44
N THR A 152 19.80 -11.18 -28.24
CA THR A 152 19.75 -12.13 -29.36
C THR A 152 20.23 -13.53 -28.96
N HIS A 153 20.47 -13.80 -27.67
CA HIS A 153 20.83 -15.14 -27.22
C HIS A 153 19.66 -16.11 -27.43
N THR A 154 19.97 -17.30 -27.95
CA THR A 154 19.01 -18.36 -28.27
C THR A 154 19.63 -19.72 -27.96
N ALA A 155 18.81 -20.73 -27.70
CA ALA A 155 19.32 -22.10 -27.57
C ALA A 155 19.41 -22.81 -28.92
N PRO A 156 20.46 -23.60 -29.18
CA PRO A 156 20.44 -24.62 -30.23
C PRO A 156 19.56 -25.81 -29.81
N GLY A 157 18.89 -26.45 -30.78
CA GLY A 157 18.12 -27.68 -30.54
C GLY A 157 16.61 -27.51 -30.52
N ASN A 158 15.93 -28.23 -29.61
CA ASN A 158 14.47 -28.37 -29.61
C ASN A 158 13.73 -27.10 -29.11
N MET A 159 12.43 -27.02 -29.39
CA MET A 159 11.58 -25.88 -29.02
C MET A 159 11.56 -25.58 -27.51
N HIS A 160 11.80 -26.58 -26.65
CA HIS A 160 11.82 -26.40 -25.20
C HIS A 160 13.02 -25.55 -24.76
N ALA A 161 14.24 -25.89 -25.20
CA ALA A 161 15.44 -25.14 -24.85
C ALA A 161 15.37 -23.68 -25.35
N ILE A 162 14.83 -23.46 -26.56
CA ILE A 162 14.61 -22.12 -27.12
C ILE A 162 13.67 -21.31 -26.23
N LYS A 163 12.57 -21.93 -25.76
CA LYS A 163 11.60 -21.27 -24.88
C LYS A 163 12.22 -20.91 -23.52
N THR A 164 12.96 -21.82 -22.90
CA THR A 164 13.62 -21.58 -21.60
C THR A 164 14.62 -20.42 -21.69
N VAL A 165 15.46 -20.37 -22.73
CA VAL A 165 16.39 -19.24 -22.91
C VAL A 165 15.64 -17.94 -23.18
N SER A 166 14.58 -17.97 -23.99
CA SER A 166 13.74 -16.80 -24.27
C SER A 166 13.09 -16.24 -22.99
N GLU A 167 12.59 -17.11 -22.10
CA GLU A 167 12.04 -16.71 -20.80
C GLU A 167 13.11 -16.07 -19.90
N MET A 168 14.30 -16.69 -19.81
CA MET A 168 15.43 -16.15 -19.03
C MET A 168 15.92 -14.80 -19.56
N VAL A 169 16.10 -14.67 -20.88
CA VAL A 169 16.46 -13.41 -21.53
C VAL A 169 15.41 -12.34 -21.26
N SER A 170 14.12 -12.69 -21.33
CA SER A 170 13.02 -11.75 -21.05
C SER A 170 13.03 -11.26 -19.61
N MET A 171 13.25 -12.15 -18.63
CA MET A 171 13.38 -11.76 -17.21
C MET A 171 14.59 -10.85 -16.96
N LEU A 172 15.74 -11.19 -17.53
CA LEU A 172 16.96 -10.37 -17.42
C LEU A 172 16.77 -9.00 -18.07
N LEU A 173 16.16 -8.96 -19.25
CA LEU A 173 15.84 -7.72 -19.95
C LEU A 173 14.94 -6.81 -19.10
N TRP A 174 13.88 -7.36 -18.50
CA TRP A 174 13.02 -6.63 -17.56
C TRP A 174 13.77 -6.09 -16.34
N ARG A 175 14.68 -6.90 -15.76
CA ARG A 175 15.51 -6.49 -14.62
C ARG A 175 16.43 -5.32 -14.98
N PHE A 176 17.12 -5.39 -16.12
CA PHE A 176 18.02 -4.35 -16.59
C PHE A 176 17.26 -3.07 -16.92
N MET A 177 16.16 -3.16 -17.68
CA MET A 177 15.33 -2.00 -18.04
C MET A 177 14.67 -1.35 -16.82
N THR A 178 14.26 -2.14 -15.83
CA THR A 178 13.74 -1.62 -14.56
C THR A 178 14.76 -0.72 -13.87
N LYS A 179 16.02 -1.15 -13.78
CA LYS A 179 17.09 -0.34 -13.21
C LYS A 179 17.36 0.93 -14.04
N VAL A 180 17.39 0.81 -15.37
CA VAL A 180 17.55 1.97 -16.27
C VAL A 180 16.44 2.99 -16.02
N TRP A 181 15.17 2.60 -16.05
CA TRP A 181 14.05 3.50 -15.81
C TRP A 181 14.11 4.17 -14.44
N THR A 182 14.48 3.42 -13.40
CA THR A 182 14.67 3.98 -12.06
C THR A 182 15.76 5.05 -12.06
N LEU A 183 16.92 4.79 -12.66
CA LEU A 183 18.02 5.75 -12.74
C LEU A 183 17.60 7.02 -13.51
N LEU A 184 16.90 6.88 -14.63
CA LEU A 184 16.41 8.01 -15.44
C LEU A 184 15.42 8.92 -14.68
N VAL A 185 14.76 8.40 -13.65
CA VAL A 185 13.89 9.18 -12.78
C VAL A 185 14.67 9.78 -11.60
N GLU A 186 15.56 8.99 -11.01
CA GLU A 186 16.33 9.35 -9.82
C GLU A 186 17.32 10.48 -10.07
N PHE A 187 18.01 10.44 -11.22
CA PHE A 187 19.07 11.37 -11.56
C PHE A 187 18.68 12.30 -12.71
N ASP A 188 19.26 13.49 -12.71
CA ASP A 188 19.00 14.48 -13.74
C ASP A 188 20.03 14.31 -14.85
N PHE A 189 19.56 13.93 -16.03
CA PHE A 189 20.38 13.76 -17.23
C PHE A 189 20.10 14.89 -18.22
N SER A 190 21.09 15.24 -19.05
CA SER A 190 20.87 16.22 -20.12
C SER A 190 19.86 15.70 -21.14
N SER A 191 19.08 16.61 -21.72
CA SER A 191 18.10 16.25 -22.76
C SER A 191 18.76 15.69 -24.03
N THR A 192 20.01 16.06 -24.31
CA THR A 192 20.81 15.49 -25.42
C THR A 192 21.13 14.02 -25.14
N PHE A 193 21.65 13.72 -23.95
CA PHE A 193 21.99 12.36 -23.54
C PHE A 193 20.76 11.44 -23.58
N LEU A 194 19.62 11.88 -23.06
CA LEU A 194 18.38 11.10 -23.10
C LEU A 194 17.91 10.78 -24.52
N LYS A 195 18.07 11.72 -25.47
CA LYS A 195 17.74 11.48 -26.89
C LYS A 195 18.66 10.43 -27.52
N HIS A 196 19.95 10.45 -27.19
CA HIS A 196 20.89 9.44 -27.67
C HIS A 196 20.56 8.05 -27.12
N LEU A 197 20.20 7.95 -25.84
CA LEU A 197 19.77 6.69 -25.25
C LEU A 197 18.45 6.18 -25.85
N ASP A 198 17.48 7.06 -26.09
CA ASP A 198 16.21 6.66 -26.70
C ASP A 198 16.42 6.17 -28.14
N SER A 199 17.25 6.88 -28.92
CA SER A 199 17.67 6.45 -30.26
C SER A 199 18.40 5.11 -30.25
N PHE A 200 19.19 4.83 -29.22
CA PHE A 200 19.84 3.54 -29.04
C PHE A 200 18.81 2.43 -28.82
N VAL A 201 17.88 2.61 -27.87
CA VAL A 201 16.83 1.62 -27.56
C VAL A 201 15.98 1.29 -28.78
N GLN A 202 15.61 2.30 -29.57
CA GLN A 202 14.85 2.11 -30.82
C GLN A 202 15.58 1.24 -31.87
N ARG A 203 16.92 1.14 -31.79
CA ARG A 203 17.76 0.36 -32.71
C ARG A 203 18.14 -1.03 -32.17
N ILE A 204 17.72 -1.39 -30.96
CA ILE A 204 17.94 -2.74 -30.43
C ILE A 204 16.92 -3.69 -31.11
N PRO A 205 17.36 -4.83 -31.68
CA PRO A 205 16.47 -5.79 -32.30
C PRO A 205 15.66 -6.50 -31.20
N MET A 206 14.46 -5.98 -30.91
CA MET A 206 13.53 -6.61 -29.99
C MET A 206 13.00 -7.90 -30.62
N ALA A 207 13.03 -9.01 -29.88
CA ALA A 207 12.40 -10.25 -30.32
C ALA A 207 10.88 -10.06 -30.45
N ALA A 208 10.23 -10.80 -31.35
CA ALA A 208 8.79 -10.68 -31.62
C ALA A 208 7.90 -10.91 -30.38
N ASN A 209 8.42 -11.61 -29.37
CA ASN A 209 7.71 -11.96 -28.14
C ASN A 209 8.01 -11.00 -26.97
N CYS A 210 8.82 -9.95 -27.17
CA CYS A 210 9.17 -8.99 -26.12
C CYS A 210 8.06 -7.95 -25.93
N THR A 211 7.58 -7.80 -24.70
CA THR A 211 6.53 -6.82 -24.31
C THR A 211 7.07 -5.43 -23.99
N LEU A 212 8.37 -5.19 -24.19
CA LEU A 212 8.99 -3.92 -23.83
C LEU A 212 8.66 -2.79 -24.81
N PRO A 213 8.58 -1.54 -24.32
CA PRO A 213 8.35 -0.39 -25.18
C PRO A 213 9.52 -0.21 -26.15
N LYS A 214 9.21 0.20 -27.39
CA LYS A 214 10.22 0.49 -28.43
C LYS A 214 11.07 1.74 -28.15
N SER A 215 10.80 2.44 -27.06
CA SER A 215 11.47 3.65 -26.60
C SER A 215 11.65 3.58 -25.09
N LEU A 216 12.52 4.42 -24.51
CA LEU A 216 12.70 4.48 -23.06
C LEU A 216 11.41 4.81 -22.33
N SER A 217 10.50 5.57 -22.94
CA SER A 217 9.16 5.88 -22.42
C SER A 217 9.17 6.52 -21.01
N VAL A 218 10.22 7.27 -20.66
CA VAL A 218 10.33 8.05 -19.42
C VAL A 218 10.27 9.53 -19.77
N LEU A 219 9.31 10.27 -19.17
CA LEU A 219 9.25 11.71 -19.34
C LEU A 219 10.31 12.38 -18.45
N PRO A 220 11.12 13.32 -18.96
CA PRO A 220 12.03 14.06 -18.10
C PRO A 220 11.24 15.00 -17.18
N TRP A 221 11.82 15.41 -16.05
CA TRP A 221 11.14 16.24 -15.04
C TRP A 221 10.73 17.63 -15.55
N ASP A 222 11.40 18.12 -16.59
CA ASP A 222 11.13 19.38 -17.28
C ASP A 222 10.14 19.25 -18.44
N ASP A 223 9.64 18.03 -18.74
CA ASP A 223 8.59 17.83 -19.74
C ASP A 223 7.39 18.75 -19.45
N PRO A 224 6.86 19.50 -20.45
CA PRO A 224 5.81 20.48 -20.19
C PRO A 224 4.53 19.88 -19.60
N LEU A 225 4.15 18.66 -19.99
CA LEU A 225 2.95 17.99 -19.45
C LEU A 225 3.20 17.59 -17.99
N LEU A 226 4.29 16.86 -17.72
CA LEU A 226 4.63 16.44 -16.36
C LEU A 226 4.86 17.64 -15.42
N SER A 227 5.64 18.62 -15.85
CA SER A 227 5.95 19.82 -15.08
C SER A 227 4.68 20.62 -14.74
N SER A 228 3.73 20.74 -15.68
CA SER A 228 2.45 21.40 -15.43
C SER A 228 1.60 20.68 -14.37
N VAL A 229 1.65 19.35 -14.32
CA VAL A 229 1.00 18.54 -13.28
C VAL A 229 1.67 18.76 -11.93
N MET A 230 3.01 18.69 -11.88
CA MET A 230 3.77 18.90 -10.63
C MET A 230 3.50 20.28 -10.03
N LYS A 231 3.41 21.32 -10.88
CA LYS A 231 3.09 22.70 -10.48
C LYS A 231 1.61 22.90 -10.13
N GLY A 232 0.73 21.93 -10.40
CA GLY A 232 -0.71 22.03 -10.17
C GLY A 232 -1.47 22.88 -11.19
N GLN A 233 -0.83 23.24 -12.31
CA GLN A 233 -1.46 23.96 -13.42
C GLN A 233 -2.32 23.03 -14.29
N ASN A 234 -2.00 21.74 -14.29
CA ASN A 234 -2.74 20.70 -15.00
C ASN A 234 -3.26 19.65 -13.99
N ILE A 235 -4.57 19.68 -13.74
CA ILE A 235 -5.24 18.76 -12.81
C ILE A 235 -5.86 17.54 -13.49
N THR A 236 -5.80 17.45 -14.82
CA THR A 236 -6.38 16.34 -15.60
C THR A 236 -5.33 15.34 -16.06
N GLY A 237 -4.06 15.76 -16.14
CA GLY A 237 -2.99 14.98 -16.75
C GLY A 237 -3.12 14.90 -18.27
N GLU A 238 -3.86 15.82 -18.88
CA GLU A 238 -4.14 15.82 -20.32
C GLU A 238 -3.62 17.11 -20.96
N ARG A 239 -3.08 17.00 -22.19
CA ARG A 239 -2.66 18.14 -23.00
C ARG A 239 -3.26 18.03 -24.39
N GLN A 240 -4.06 19.02 -24.77
CA GLN A 240 -4.50 19.17 -26.15
C GLN A 240 -3.42 19.85 -26.99
N LEU A 241 -3.02 19.20 -28.07
CA LEU A 241 -2.14 19.77 -29.08
C LEU A 241 -3.00 20.10 -30.30
N LYS A 242 -2.96 21.35 -30.79
CA LYS A 242 -3.77 21.79 -31.94
C LYS A 242 -3.60 20.80 -33.11
N GLY A 243 -4.71 20.20 -33.55
CA GLY A 243 -4.74 19.24 -34.66
C GLY A 243 -4.25 17.82 -34.36
N ARG A 244 -3.97 17.45 -33.10
CA ARG A 244 -3.56 16.09 -32.70
C ARG A 244 -4.46 15.52 -31.60
N LYS A 245 -4.43 14.19 -31.45
CA LYS A 245 -5.10 13.49 -30.34
C LYS A 245 -4.57 14.01 -28.99
N VAL A 246 -5.46 14.02 -27.99
CA VAL A 246 -5.13 14.41 -26.61
C VAL A 246 -3.97 13.55 -26.10
N GLN A 247 -2.92 14.23 -25.64
CA GLN A 247 -1.80 13.57 -24.99
C GLN A 247 -2.16 13.32 -23.53
N LEU A 248 -2.01 12.08 -23.06
CA LEU A 248 -2.29 11.67 -21.69
C LEU A 248 -0.97 11.44 -20.96
N LEU A 249 -0.89 11.84 -19.69
CA LEU A 249 0.21 11.47 -18.80
C LEU A 249 0.09 9.97 -18.47
N CYS A 250 0.76 9.15 -19.27
CA CYS A 250 0.77 7.69 -19.12
C CYS A 250 2.23 7.23 -18.98
N GLU A 251 2.54 6.55 -17.89
CA GLU A 251 3.89 6.07 -17.61
C GLU A 251 3.87 4.59 -17.19
N HIS A 252 4.99 3.90 -17.41
CA HIS A 252 5.14 2.52 -16.97
C HIS A 252 5.15 2.43 -15.44
N LEU A 253 4.61 1.35 -14.85
CA LEU A 253 4.49 1.20 -13.39
C LEU A 253 5.82 1.44 -12.66
N THR A 254 6.92 0.89 -13.18
CA THR A 254 8.27 1.09 -12.61
C THR A 254 8.68 2.55 -12.55
N VAL A 255 8.34 3.34 -13.57
CA VAL A 255 8.62 4.78 -13.62
C VAL A 255 7.78 5.50 -12.55
N ILE A 256 6.50 5.12 -12.41
CA ILE A 256 5.63 5.64 -11.37
C ILE A 256 6.22 5.35 -9.99
N GLN A 257 6.63 4.11 -9.71
CA GLN A 257 7.24 3.73 -8.43
C GLN A 257 8.52 4.52 -8.15
N ALA A 258 9.42 4.65 -9.14
CA ALA A 258 10.64 5.44 -8.99
C ALA A 258 10.34 6.92 -8.68
N ARG A 259 9.31 7.52 -9.32
CA ARG A 259 8.88 8.89 -9.03
C ARG A 259 8.32 9.03 -7.63
N VAL A 260 7.49 8.09 -7.20
CA VAL A 260 6.95 8.03 -5.83
C VAL A 260 8.10 8.00 -4.82
N CYS A 261 9.07 7.09 -5.00
CA CYS A 261 10.23 6.98 -4.12
C CYS A 261 11.09 8.25 -4.11
N LYS A 262 11.33 8.90 -5.26
CA LYS A 262 12.10 10.16 -5.33
C LYS A 262 11.36 11.29 -4.61
N LEU A 263 10.06 11.47 -4.86
CA LEU A 263 9.27 12.53 -4.25
C LEU A 263 9.09 12.34 -2.74
N GLN A 264 8.95 11.09 -2.28
CA GLN A 264 8.94 10.76 -0.84
C GLN A 264 10.26 11.12 -0.16
N ARG A 265 11.41 10.72 -0.74
CA ARG A 265 12.75 11.08 -0.23
C ARG A 265 12.96 12.59 -0.15
N GLN A 266 12.39 13.34 -1.09
CA GLN A 266 12.47 14.80 -1.13
C GLN A 266 11.40 15.51 -0.28
N ASN A 267 10.55 14.77 0.44
CA ASN A 267 9.38 15.30 1.15
C ASN A 267 8.43 16.16 0.29
N LYS A 268 8.41 15.94 -1.04
CA LYS A 268 7.56 16.66 -2.01
C LYS A 268 6.18 16.01 -2.13
N TYR A 269 5.48 15.92 -0.99
CA TYR A 269 4.21 15.20 -0.88
C TYR A 269 3.07 15.85 -1.66
N ARG A 270 3.10 17.19 -1.85
CA ARG A 270 2.08 17.91 -2.61
C ARG A 270 2.15 17.58 -4.10
N GLU A 271 3.36 17.57 -4.66
CA GLU A 271 3.65 17.17 -6.04
C GLU A 271 3.34 15.70 -6.26
N LEU A 272 3.70 14.84 -5.30
CA LEU A 272 3.38 13.43 -5.32
C LEU A 272 1.88 13.17 -5.39
N ALA A 273 1.10 13.86 -4.56
CA ALA A 273 -0.36 13.79 -4.58
C ALA A 273 -0.91 14.23 -5.95
N ARG A 274 -0.46 15.37 -6.49
CA ARG A 274 -0.89 15.87 -7.82
C ARG A 274 -0.62 14.85 -8.92
N TYR A 275 0.58 14.27 -8.93
CA TYR A 275 1.00 13.28 -9.91
C TYR A 275 0.14 12.01 -9.87
N LEU A 276 -0.02 11.39 -8.69
CA LEU A 276 -0.77 10.13 -8.54
C LEU A 276 -2.26 10.27 -8.86
N LYS A 277 -2.85 11.46 -8.65
CA LYS A 277 -4.25 11.75 -9.00
C LYS A 277 -4.52 11.62 -10.50
N VAL A 278 -3.53 11.88 -11.36
CA VAL A 278 -3.75 12.03 -12.81
C VAL A 278 -2.98 11.03 -13.68
N VAL A 279 -1.83 10.52 -13.21
CA VAL A 279 -1.00 9.59 -14.00
C VAL A 279 -1.76 8.31 -14.30
N ARG A 280 -1.70 7.84 -15.54
CA ARG A 280 -2.30 6.59 -16.00
C ARG A 280 -1.24 5.51 -16.21
N CYS A 281 -1.64 4.27 -15.97
CA CYS A 281 -0.91 3.05 -16.31
C CYS A 281 -1.96 2.02 -16.74
N ILE A 282 -1.60 1.08 -17.61
CA ILE A 282 -2.45 -0.06 -17.96
C ILE A 282 -2.91 -0.73 -16.66
N ASN A 283 -4.24 -0.95 -16.52
CA ASN A 283 -4.94 -1.34 -15.29
C ASN A 283 -4.07 -2.18 -14.33
N ASN A 284 -3.54 -1.50 -13.29
CA ASN A 284 -2.64 -2.12 -12.35
C ASN A 284 -3.13 -1.90 -10.91
N PRO A 285 -3.42 -2.98 -10.15
CA PRO A 285 -3.84 -2.85 -8.75
C PRO A 285 -2.77 -2.16 -7.88
N THR A 286 -1.49 -2.21 -8.27
CA THR A 286 -0.41 -1.50 -7.59
C THR A 286 -0.52 0.01 -7.71
N LEU A 287 -0.95 0.53 -8.88
CA LEU A 287 -1.22 1.97 -9.02
C LEU A 287 -2.38 2.39 -8.12
N GLN A 288 -3.40 1.55 -7.99
CA GLN A 288 -4.52 1.85 -7.09
C GLN A 288 -4.07 1.91 -5.62
N ARG A 289 -3.21 0.96 -5.17
CA ARG A 289 -2.62 1.02 -3.82
C ARG A 289 -1.82 2.30 -3.59
N MET A 290 -1.04 2.75 -4.58
CA MET A 290 -0.31 4.02 -4.48
C MET A 290 -1.27 5.23 -4.41
N ARG A 291 -2.37 5.19 -5.16
CA ARG A 291 -3.41 6.24 -5.12
C ARG A 291 -4.17 6.28 -3.79
N ASP A 292 -4.36 5.14 -3.14
CA ASP A 292 -5.01 5.08 -1.83
C ASP A 292 -4.18 5.75 -0.71
N LEU A 293 -2.89 6.04 -0.97
CA LEU A 293 -2.01 6.84 -0.10
C LEU A 293 -2.05 8.35 -0.41
N VAL A 294 -2.76 8.80 -1.46
CA VAL A 294 -2.88 10.23 -1.77
C VAL A 294 -3.46 11.04 -0.61
N PRO A 295 -4.52 10.59 0.10
CA PRO A 295 -5.01 11.32 1.28
C PRO A 295 -3.95 11.49 2.36
N LEU A 296 -3.11 10.47 2.62
CA LEU A 296 -1.99 10.57 3.55
C LEU A 296 -1.01 11.67 3.11
N TYR A 297 -0.60 11.71 1.84
CA TYR A 297 0.32 12.74 1.34
C TYR A 297 -0.26 14.16 1.45
N LEU A 298 -1.57 14.32 1.23
CA LEU A 298 -2.27 15.59 1.44
C LEU A 298 -2.30 15.99 2.92
N CYS A 299 -2.54 15.04 3.84
CA CYS A 299 -2.43 15.29 5.27
C CYS A 299 -1.01 15.74 5.67
N LYS A 300 0.06 15.12 5.13
CA LYS A 300 1.45 15.50 5.46
C LYS A 300 1.82 16.92 5.03
N VAL A 301 1.05 17.55 4.13
CA VAL A 301 1.24 18.96 3.72
C VAL A 301 0.17 19.88 4.29
N GLY A 302 -0.62 19.41 5.26
CA GLY A 302 -1.66 20.18 5.93
C GLY A 302 -2.98 20.34 5.17
N ASP A 303 -3.14 19.70 4.01
CA ASP A 303 -4.36 19.81 3.20
C ASP A 303 -5.40 18.75 3.63
N TYR A 304 -5.94 18.91 4.85
CA TYR A 304 -6.94 17.98 5.40
C TYR A 304 -8.24 17.99 4.61
N THR A 305 -8.70 19.17 4.16
CA THR A 305 -9.91 19.29 3.35
C THR A 305 -9.74 18.56 2.02
N GLY A 306 -8.62 18.76 1.32
CA GLY A 306 -8.30 18.04 0.10
C GLY A 306 -8.13 16.53 0.32
N ALA A 307 -7.57 16.11 1.45
CA ALA A 307 -7.44 14.71 1.83
C ALA A 307 -8.81 14.03 1.99
N VAL A 308 -9.70 14.62 2.81
CA VAL A 308 -11.07 14.12 3.04
C VAL A 308 -11.86 14.08 1.74
N GLN A 309 -11.80 15.14 0.92
CA GLN A 309 -12.49 15.17 -0.37
C GLN A 309 -11.96 14.08 -1.32
N THR A 310 -10.64 13.89 -1.38
CA THR A 310 -10.02 12.87 -2.23
C THR A 310 -10.43 11.46 -1.77
N MET A 311 -10.50 11.23 -0.46
CA MET A 311 -10.83 9.92 0.08
C MET A 311 -12.29 9.52 -0.15
N LEU A 312 -13.20 10.48 -0.07
CA LEU A 312 -14.64 10.27 -0.23
C LEU A 312 -15.11 10.33 -1.70
N SER A 313 -14.29 10.88 -2.59
CA SER A 313 -14.61 10.96 -4.03
C SER A 313 -14.10 9.72 -4.78
N PRO A 314 -14.87 9.12 -5.68
CA PRO A 314 -14.36 8.06 -6.55
C PRO A 314 -13.31 8.64 -7.52
N MET A 315 -12.17 7.96 -7.65
CA MET A 315 -11.13 8.34 -8.60
C MET A 315 -11.22 7.48 -9.86
N LEU A 316 -11.30 8.09 -11.05
CA LEU A 316 -11.09 7.45 -12.36
C LEU A 316 -11.77 6.06 -12.51
N GLY A 317 -13.06 5.96 -12.21
CA GLY A 317 -13.85 4.72 -12.38
C GLY A 317 -13.64 3.64 -11.29
N ALA A 318 -12.85 3.93 -10.26
CA ALA A 318 -12.72 3.08 -9.06
C ALA A 318 -13.63 3.58 -7.93
N PRO A 319 -14.05 2.69 -7.00
CA PRO A 319 -14.75 3.11 -5.78
C PRO A 319 -13.90 4.11 -4.97
N SER A 320 -14.53 4.85 -4.06
CA SER A 320 -13.80 5.80 -3.20
C SER A 320 -12.74 5.09 -2.35
N SER A 321 -11.65 5.77 -1.99
CA SER A 321 -10.65 5.17 -1.10
C SER A 321 -11.23 4.90 0.30
N ALA A 322 -12.21 5.69 0.73
CA ALA A 322 -12.94 5.49 1.99
C ALA A 322 -13.59 4.10 2.10
N SER A 323 -14.16 3.58 1.01
CA SER A 323 -14.82 2.26 1.01
C SER A 323 -13.85 1.08 1.08
N ARG A 324 -12.54 1.33 0.95
CA ARG A 324 -11.47 0.32 0.99
C ARG A 324 -10.59 0.36 2.24
N LEU A 325 -10.82 1.33 3.13
CA LEU A 325 -10.04 1.45 4.35
C LEU A 325 -10.20 0.20 5.21
N THR A 326 -9.09 -0.28 5.76
CA THR A 326 -9.14 -1.24 6.87
C THR A 326 -9.50 -0.53 8.18
N PRO A 327 -10.02 -1.25 9.19
CA PRO A 327 -10.25 -0.69 10.53
C PRO A 327 -9.04 0.03 11.14
N ALA A 328 -7.83 -0.49 10.93
CA ALA A 328 -6.61 0.13 11.41
C ALA A 328 -6.28 1.44 10.67
N GLN A 329 -6.44 1.46 9.34
CA GLN A 329 -6.24 2.66 8.53
C GLN A 329 -7.25 3.76 8.86
N PHE A 330 -8.51 3.41 9.11
CA PHE A 330 -9.54 4.34 9.56
C PHE A 330 -9.14 5.04 10.87
N ARG A 331 -8.72 4.27 11.88
CA ARG A 331 -8.23 4.82 13.15
C ARG A 331 -6.98 5.68 12.97
N ALA A 332 -6.06 5.28 12.09
CA ALA A 332 -4.89 6.10 11.75
C ALA A 332 -5.30 7.46 11.14
N TYR A 333 -6.24 7.50 10.20
CA TYR A 333 -6.72 8.76 9.64
C TYR A 333 -7.46 9.63 10.66
N LEU A 334 -8.28 9.03 11.53
CA LEU A 334 -8.89 9.77 12.64
C LEU A 334 -7.82 10.40 13.55
N ARG A 335 -6.76 9.66 13.89
CA ARG A 335 -5.61 10.21 14.64
C ARG A 335 -4.97 11.38 13.90
N ILE A 336 -4.66 11.23 12.61
CA ILE A 336 -4.02 12.28 11.80
C ILE A 336 -4.84 13.58 11.85
N LEU A 337 -6.15 13.49 11.61
CA LEU A 337 -7.02 14.65 11.52
C LEU A 337 -7.21 15.36 12.86
N THR A 338 -7.00 14.67 13.98
CA THR A 338 -7.28 15.18 15.34
C THR A 338 -6.03 15.60 16.08
N SER A 339 -4.91 14.87 15.95
CA SER A 339 -3.66 15.18 16.64
C SER A 339 -2.73 16.10 15.85
N GLY A 340 -2.94 16.28 14.54
CA GLY A 340 -1.99 17.00 13.69
C GLY A 340 -0.65 16.30 13.49
N HIS A 341 -0.57 15.00 13.78
CA HIS A 341 0.62 14.18 13.55
C HIS A 341 0.36 13.20 12.40
N ALA A 342 1.39 12.87 11.61
CA ALA A 342 1.31 11.87 10.56
C ALA A 342 2.35 10.76 10.77
N PRO A 343 2.07 9.53 10.33
CA PRO A 343 3.04 8.46 10.41
C PRO A 343 4.22 8.73 9.46
N ASP A 344 5.41 8.32 9.90
CA ASP A 344 6.59 8.32 9.04
C ASP A 344 6.44 7.29 7.93
N ILE A 345 6.82 7.69 6.72
CA ILE A 345 6.80 6.81 5.56
C ILE A 345 8.17 6.15 5.50
N THR A 346 8.26 4.91 5.96
CA THR A 346 9.44 4.09 5.72
C THR A 346 9.59 3.86 4.23
N LEU A 347 10.77 4.14 3.70
CA LEU A 347 11.04 3.96 2.28
C LEU A 347 10.90 2.48 1.93
N PRO A 348 10.36 2.15 0.75
CA PRO A 348 10.24 0.76 0.35
C PRO A 348 11.62 0.12 0.23
N GLU A 349 11.86 -0.96 0.96
CA GLU A 349 13.08 -1.75 0.84
C GLU A 349 12.95 -2.69 -0.38
N LEU A 350 13.94 -2.64 -1.26
CA LEU A 350 14.07 -3.59 -2.37
C LEU A 350 14.60 -4.90 -1.80
N ASP A 351 13.85 -6.00 -1.96
CA ASP A 351 14.38 -7.34 -1.75
C ASP A 351 15.62 -7.54 -2.66
N PRO A 352 16.83 -7.72 -2.09
CA PRO A 352 18.06 -7.89 -2.86
C PRO A 352 18.04 -9.11 -3.80
N GLU A 353 17.25 -10.14 -3.48
CA GLU A 353 17.25 -11.40 -4.22
C GLU A 353 16.25 -11.40 -5.39
N ASN A 354 15.04 -10.88 -5.17
CA ASN A 354 13.95 -10.96 -6.15
C ASN A 354 13.52 -9.60 -6.75
N GLY A 355 14.05 -8.48 -6.24
CA GLY A 355 13.69 -7.14 -6.70
C GLY A 355 12.24 -6.75 -6.38
N HIS A 356 11.56 -7.49 -5.51
CA HIS A 356 10.24 -7.14 -5.02
C HIS A 356 10.34 -6.06 -3.95
N VAL A 357 9.47 -5.08 -4.03
CA VAL A 357 9.40 -3.99 -3.06
C VAL A 357 8.55 -4.44 -1.88
N ILE A 358 9.16 -4.66 -0.72
CA ILE A 358 8.41 -4.92 0.52
C ILE A 358 7.94 -3.55 1.02
N THR A 359 6.65 -3.27 0.87
CA THR A 359 6.06 -2.02 1.37
C THR A 359 5.22 -2.36 2.59
N SER A 360 5.72 -2.02 3.78
CA SER A 360 4.89 -1.93 4.98
C SER A 360 3.84 -0.83 4.79
N ASP A 361 2.63 -1.03 5.32
CA ASP A 361 1.60 0.01 5.28
C ASP A 361 2.07 1.21 6.13
N PRO A 362 2.33 2.40 5.52
CA PRO A 362 2.84 3.54 6.26
C PRO A 362 1.85 4.01 7.34
N LEU A 363 0.54 3.76 7.18
CA LEU A 363 -0.46 4.13 8.19
C LEU A 363 -0.34 3.34 9.50
N LEU A 364 0.39 2.22 9.49
CA LEU A 364 0.67 1.37 10.64
C LEU A 364 2.06 1.61 11.25
N SER A 365 2.74 2.70 10.85
CA SER A 365 4.03 3.06 11.41
C SER A 365 3.93 3.31 12.92
N THR A 366 4.96 2.88 13.65
CA THR A 366 5.13 3.18 15.07
C THR A 366 5.67 4.59 15.30
N LYS A 367 6.28 5.21 14.27
CA LYS A 367 6.86 6.55 14.32
C LYS A 367 5.89 7.57 13.73
N TRP A 368 5.59 8.60 14.50
CA TRP A 368 4.67 9.68 14.13
C TRP A 368 5.36 11.02 14.33
N THR A 369 5.25 11.90 13.33
CA THR A 369 5.88 13.21 13.32
C THR A 369 4.84 14.32 13.22
N PRO A 370 5.05 15.48 13.88
CA PRO A 370 4.14 16.61 13.79
C PRO A 370 4.13 17.18 12.36
N ILE A 371 2.95 17.59 11.89
CA ILE A 371 2.80 18.25 10.59
C ILE A 371 3.10 19.74 10.77
N GLU A 372 4.11 20.24 10.05
CA GLU A 372 4.58 21.62 10.20
C GLU A 372 3.51 22.66 9.81
N GLY A 373 3.29 23.65 10.69
CA GLY A 373 2.53 24.86 10.38
C GLY A 373 1.02 24.69 10.28
N VAL A 374 0.44 23.60 10.80
CA VAL A 374 -0.97 23.25 10.60
C VAL A 374 -1.67 23.00 11.93
N ASN A 375 -2.83 23.65 12.13
CA ASN A 375 -3.73 23.37 13.25
C ASN A 375 -4.55 22.11 12.98
N SER A 376 -4.97 21.41 14.04
CA SER A 376 -5.85 20.24 13.93
C SER A 376 -7.12 20.53 13.10
N PHE A 377 -7.63 19.50 12.43
CA PHE A 377 -8.86 19.63 11.65
C PHE A 377 -10.05 19.88 12.58
N LYS A 378 -11.02 20.70 12.15
CA LYS A 378 -12.17 21.06 12.99
C LYS A 378 -12.91 19.81 13.44
N SER A 379 -13.16 19.68 14.75
CA SER A 379 -13.73 18.45 15.34
C SER A 379 -15.06 18.01 14.72
N MET A 380 -15.92 18.95 14.32
CA MET A 380 -17.15 18.63 13.60
C MET A 380 -16.88 18.05 12.20
N GLU A 381 -15.87 18.54 11.49
CA GLU A 381 -15.49 18.00 10.17
C GLU A 381 -14.85 16.62 10.28
N VAL A 382 -14.11 16.35 11.37
CA VAL A 382 -13.63 15.00 11.70
C VAL A 382 -14.81 14.04 11.90
N LEU A 383 -15.82 14.45 12.68
CA LEU A 383 -17.00 13.62 12.90
C LEU A 383 -17.79 13.37 11.60
N LYS A 384 -17.99 14.41 10.78
CA LYS A 384 -18.61 14.25 9.45
C LYS A 384 -17.84 13.27 8.58
N PHE A 385 -16.52 13.38 8.55
CA PHE A 385 -15.66 12.43 7.85
C PHE A 385 -15.88 11.01 8.36
N ALA A 386 -15.82 10.80 9.68
CA ALA A 386 -15.97 9.49 10.30
C ALA A 386 -17.30 8.83 9.94
N LEU A 387 -18.40 9.57 10.08
CA LEU A 387 -19.74 9.09 9.77
C LEU A 387 -19.89 8.72 8.29
N ARG A 388 -19.32 9.52 7.37
CA ARG A 388 -19.35 9.20 5.93
C ARG A 388 -18.53 7.97 5.58
N VAL A 389 -17.41 7.73 6.24
CA VAL A 389 -16.63 6.50 6.05
C VAL A 389 -17.42 5.29 6.57
N LEU A 390 -18.01 5.40 7.74
CA LEU A 390 -18.84 4.35 8.35
C LEU A 390 -20.05 3.99 7.46
N ASP A 391 -20.66 4.97 6.81
CA ASP A 391 -21.77 4.76 5.86
C ASP A 391 -21.32 3.99 4.60
N CYS A 392 -20.15 4.33 4.03
CA CYS A 392 -19.67 3.73 2.78
C CYS A 392 -18.74 2.51 2.93
N ASN A 393 -18.42 2.09 4.15
CA ASN A 393 -17.47 1.00 4.42
C ASN A 393 -18.02 0.02 5.47
N SER A 394 -18.52 -1.13 5.00
CA SER A 394 -19.11 -2.16 5.85
C SER A 394 -18.13 -2.78 6.84
N THR A 395 -16.83 -2.87 6.50
CA THR A 395 -15.81 -3.45 7.38
C THR A 395 -15.50 -2.56 8.57
N VAL A 396 -15.33 -1.25 8.33
CA VAL A 396 -15.13 -0.25 9.38
C VAL A 396 -16.41 -0.07 10.20
N PHE A 397 -17.57 -0.09 9.53
CA PHE A 397 -18.88 -0.05 10.19
C PHE A 397 -19.06 -1.22 11.15
N ALA A 398 -18.68 -2.44 10.75
CA ALA A 398 -18.85 -3.63 11.56
C ALA A 398 -17.91 -3.70 12.79
N ASP A 399 -16.72 -3.10 12.70
CA ASP A 399 -15.63 -3.22 13.67
C ASP A 399 -15.88 -2.41 14.97
N PRO A 400 -15.95 -3.07 16.15
CA PRO A 400 -16.20 -2.39 17.43
C PRO A 400 -15.09 -1.42 17.84
N GLU A 401 -13.83 -1.74 17.56
CA GLU A 401 -12.69 -0.89 17.94
C GLU A 401 -12.69 0.45 17.19
N CYS A 402 -13.21 0.48 15.96
CA CYS A 402 -13.46 1.73 15.21
C CYS A 402 -14.47 2.63 15.92
N TRP A 403 -15.57 2.06 16.45
CA TRP A 403 -16.57 2.82 17.21
C TRP A 403 -16.03 3.30 18.56
N VAL A 404 -15.32 2.44 19.29
CA VAL A 404 -14.65 2.80 20.54
C VAL A 404 -13.68 3.97 20.31
N TYR A 405 -12.86 3.90 19.26
CA TYR A 405 -11.91 4.95 18.93
C TYR A 405 -12.62 6.25 18.52
N LEU A 406 -13.65 6.19 17.67
CA LEU A 406 -14.44 7.36 17.28
C LEU A 406 -15.07 8.05 18.50
N LEU A 407 -15.73 7.29 19.37
CA LEU A 407 -16.37 7.81 20.59
C LEU A 407 -15.34 8.42 21.54
N SER A 408 -14.16 7.80 21.66
CA SER A 408 -13.05 8.32 22.46
C SER A 408 -12.56 9.66 21.90
N VAL A 409 -12.42 9.77 20.58
CA VAL A 409 -12.00 11.00 19.89
C VAL A 409 -13.00 12.13 20.09
N VAL A 410 -14.30 11.89 19.92
CA VAL A 410 -15.31 12.94 20.15
C VAL A 410 -15.49 13.30 21.62
N SER A 411 -15.12 12.38 22.53
CA SER A 411 -15.12 12.60 23.97
C SER A 411 -13.77 13.06 24.51
N SER A 412 -12.86 13.53 23.64
CA SER A 412 -11.50 13.91 24.04
C SER A 412 -11.32 15.40 24.26
N SER A 413 -10.44 15.75 25.19
CA SER A 413 -9.92 17.11 25.33
C SER A 413 -8.82 17.37 24.31
N PHE A 414 -7.89 16.41 24.19
CA PHE A 414 -6.81 16.41 23.22
C PHE A 414 -6.28 14.98 23.01
N ILE A 415 -5.45 14.80 21.98
CA ILE A 415 -4.73 13.56 21.72
C ILE A 415 -3.24 13.84 21.83
N THR A 416 -2.55 13.03 22.62
CA THR A 416 -1.09 13.13 22.82
C THR A 416 -0.33 12.80 21.51
N PRO A 417 0.93 13.23 21.37
CA PRO A 417 1.78 12.86 20.25
C PRO A 417 1.87 11.33 20.05
N GLU A 418 1.85 10.56 21.12
CA GLU A 418 1.89 9.10 21.14
C GLU A 418 0.58 8.45 20.66
N GLY A 419 -0.48 9.24 20.48
CA GLY A 419 -1.79 8.78 20.02
C GLY A 419 -2.74 8.35 21.14
N LEU A 420 -2.35 8.56 22.40
CA LEU A 420 -3.22 8.36 23.55
C LEU A 420 -4.28 9.45 23.61
N VAL A 421 -5.54 9.04 23.67
CA VAL A 421 -6.70 9.92 23.75
C VAL A 421 -6.96 10.31 25.20
N VAL A 422 -6.90 11.61 25.50
CA VAL A 422 -7.19 12.14 26.83
C VAL A 422 -8.64 12.59 26.87
N GLY A 423 -9.46 11.92 27.67
CA GLY A 423 -10.89 12.19 27.76
C GLY A 423 -11.23 13.58 28.32
N ALA A 424 -12.42 14.06 27.98
CA ALA A 424 -13.03 15.29 28.49
C ALA A 424 -14.24 14.97 29.35
N LEU A 425 -14.41 15.71 30.44
CA LEU A 425 -15.61 15.72 31.27
C LEU A 425 -16.52 16.85 30.78
N PHE A 426 -17.69 16.50 30.25
CA PHE A 426 -18.67 17.48 29.79
C PHE A 426 -19.81 17.63 30.80
N ALA A 427 -20.25 18.87 31.00
CA ALA A 427 -21.47 19.14 31.76
C ALA A 427 -22.68 18.50 31.06
N GLU A 428 -23.57 17.91 31.85
CA GLU A 428 -24.82 17.32 31.35
C GLU A 428 -25.71 18.43 30.76
N PRO A 429 -26.12 18.32 29.48
CA PRO A 429 -27.02 19.29 28.87
C PRO A 429 -28.44 19.14 29.40
N ASP A 430 -29.23 20.21 29.36
CA ASP A 430 -30.62 20.18 29.82
C ASP A 430 -31.51 19.24 28.98
N ILE A 431 -32.62 18.79 29.59
CA ILE A 431 -33.54 17.80 28.99
C ILE A 431 -34.13 18.28 27.65
N ASN A 432 -34.38 19.59 27.53
CA ASN A 432 -34.92 20.16 26.30
C ASN A 432 -33.89 20.08 25.17
N PHE A 433 -32.64 20.45 25.43
CA PHE A 433 -31.53 20.26 24.50
C PHE A 433 -31.37 18.79 24.11
N GLN A 434 -31.34 17.86 25.07
CA GLN A 434 -31.20 16.42 24.79
C GLN A 434 -32.29 15.88 23.84
N THR A 435 -33.53 16.36 24.01
CA THR A 435 -34.70 15.93 23.21
C THR A 435 -34.68 16.51 21.80
N VAL A 436 -34.37 17.81 21.67
CA VAL A 436 -34.24 18.47 20.35
C VAL A 436 -33.08 17.88 19.57
N THR A 437 -31.92 17.71 20.22
CA THR A 437 -30.70 17.16 19.61
C THR A 437 -30.90 15.73 19.13
N ARG A 438 -31.68 14.90 19.84
CA ARG A 438 -32.02 13.55 19.37
C ARG A 438 -32.76 13.56 18.03
N LYS A 439 -33.78 14.42 17.90
CA LYS A 439 -34.54 14.56 16.64
C LYS A 439 -33.64 15.04 15.50
N ALA A 440 -32.82 16.05 15.77
CA ALA A 440 -31.90 16.59 14.79
C ALA A 440 -30.82 15.56 14.37
N ALA A 441 -30.25 14.82 15.33
CA ALA A 441 -29.26 13.79 15.05
C ALA A 441 -29.83 12.66 14.16
N ASN A 442 -31.06 12.23 14.40
CA ASN A 442 -31.74 11.28 13.51
C ASN A 442 -31.90 11.82 12.10
N ALA A 443 -32.39 13.05 11.94
CA ALA A 443 -32.56 13.67 10.62
C ALA A 443 -31.21 13.80 9.86
N ILE A 444 -30.13 14.15 10.57
CA ILE A 444 -28.78 14.24 9.98
C ILE A 444 -28.32 12.86 9.49
N LEU A 445 -28.56 11.79 10.27
CA LEU A 445 -28.13 10.44 9.92
C LEU A 445 -29.02 9.82 8.83
N GLU A 446 -30.30 10.17 8.77
CA GLU A 446 -31.20 9.81 7.66
C GLU A 446 -30.78 10.52 6.35
N GLU A 447 -30.37 11.79 6.41
CA GLU A 447 -29.81 12.51 5.26
C GLU A 447 -28.51 11.86 4.78
N LEU A 448 -27.65 11.41 5.71
CA LEU A 448 -26.42 10.70 5.39
C LEU A 448 -26.70 9.44 4.57
N THR A 449 -27.56 8.56 5.08
CA THR A 449 -27.90 7.30 4.40
C THR A 449 -28.55 7.53 3.04
N SER A 450 -29.32 8.62 2.87
CA SER A 450 -30.03 8.91 1.62
C SER A 450 -29.19 9.66 0.57
N THR A 451 -28.24 10.51 0.98
CA THR A 451 -27.50 11.41 0.07
C THR A 451 -25.98 11.21 0.08
N SER A 452 -25.46 10.38 0.99
CA SER A 452 -24.02 10.22 1.27
C SER A 452 -23.31 11.53 1.65
N ARG A 453 -24.07 12.52 2.13
CA ARG A 453 -23.61 13.85 2.56
C ARG A 453 -24.14 14.15 3.95
N ILE A 454 -23.45 15.02 4.67
CA ILE A 454 -23.85 15.44 6.01
C ILE A 454 -23.95 16.96 6.04
N GLN A 455 -25.15 17.46 6.31
CA GLN A 455 -25.39 18.86 6.62
C GLN A 455 -25.77 18.97 8.09
N VAL A 456 -24.92 19.64 8.87
CA VAL A 456 -25.20 19.91 10.29
C VAL A 456 -25.79 21.32 10.38
N PRO A 457 -27.04 21.48 10.85
CA PRO A 457 -27.64 22.80 11.05
C PRO A 457 -26.80 23.64 12.03
N LYS A 458 -26.69 24.94 11.79
CA LYS A 458 -26.00 25.87 12.70
C LYS A 458 -26.62 25.94 14.11
N THR A 459 -27.86 25.48 14.25
CA THR A 459 -28.55 25.41 15.53
C THR A 459 -28.19 24.18 16.34
N PHE A 460 -27.51 23.20 15.74
CA PHE A 460 -27.22 21.91 16.35
C PHE A 460 -26.16 22.00 17.46
N ASP A 461 -25.21 22.91 17.33
CA ASP A 461 -24.07 23.08 18.24
C ASP A 461 -24.19 24.34 19.13
N ILE A 462 -25.33 25.03 19.11
CA ILE A 462 -25.58 26.22 19.95
C ILE A 462 -25.65 25.80 21.43
N GLY A 463 -24.86 26.45 22.27
CA GLY A 463 -24.82 26.24 23.72
C GLY A 463 -23.89 25.10 24.16
N TYR A 464 -24.05 23.92 23.57
CA TYR A 464 -23.32 22.70 23.97
C TYR A 464 -22.61 22.02 22.78
N PRO A 465 -21.57 22.63 22.19
CA PRO A 465 -20.98 22.15 20.94
C PRO A 465 -20.24 20.80 21.08
N ASP A 466 -19.60 20.53 22.22
CA ASP A 466 -18.93 19.24 22.47
C ASP A 466 -19.96 18.13 22.75
N GLN A 467 -20.97 18.42 23.55
CA GLN A 467 -22.06 17.50 23.86
C GLN A 467 -22.86 17.15 22.61
N ALA A 468 -23.15 18.13 21.74
CA ALA A 468 -23.85 17.91 20.47
C ALA A 468 -23.09 16.91 19.57
N ARG A 469 -21.77 17.04 19.47
CA ARG A 469 -20.90 16.12 18.72
C ARG A 469 -20.93 14.71 19.31
N LEU A 470 -20.80 14.60 20.64
CA LEU A 470 -20.89 13.32 21.33
C LEU A 470 -22.26 12.67 21.07
N LEU A 471 -23.36 13.40 21.27
CA LEU A 471 -24.71 12.90 21.06
C LEU A 471 -24.96 12.45 19.61
N LEU A 472 -24.42 13.15 18.61
CA LEU A 472 -24.50 12.72 17.21
C LEU A 472 -23.77 11.38 16.98
N ALA A 473 -22.57 11.22 17.54
CA ALA A 473 -21.81 9.97 17.44
C ALA A 473 -22.51 8.82 18.19
N VAL A 474 -23.12 9.10 19.34
CA VAL A 474 -23.89 8.11 20.11
C VAL A 474 -25.16 7.70 19.36
N GLN A 475 -25.86 8.63 18.72
CA GLN A 475 -27.03 8.30 17.89
C GLN A 475 -26.62 7.39 16.72
N ALA A 476 -25.49 7.68 16.08
CA ALA A 476 -24.95 6.86 15.01
C ALA A 476 -24.60 5.44 15.49
N LEU A 477 -24.02 5.30 16.68
CA LEU A 477 -23.79 4.01 17.33
C LEU A 477 -25.11 3.27 17.59
N THR A 478 -26.14 3.96 18.08
CA THR A 478 -27.47 3.36 18.28
C THR A 478 -28.01 2.78 16.97
N LEU A 479 -27.94 3.54 15.87
CA LEU A 479 -28.35 3.05 14.55
C LEU A 479 -27.50 1.86 14.08
N ARG A 480 -26.18 1.86 14.36
CA ARG A 480 -25.29 0.73 14.08
C ARG A 480 -25.75 -0.55 14.78
N ILE A 481 -26.08 -0.47 16.07
CA ILE A 481 -26.57 -1.62 16.85
C ILE A 481 -27.95 -2.06 16.36
N PHE A 482 -28.77 -1.12 15.88
CA PHE A 482 -30.05 -1.44 15.25
C PHE A 482 -29.93 -2.18 13.92
N HIS A 483 -28.86 -1.94 13.18
CA HIS A 483 -28.59 -2.58 11.91
C HIS A 483 -28.06 -4.01 12.08
N SER A 484 -27.09 -4.20 12.97
CA SER A 484 -26.52 -5.54 13.23
C SER A 484 -25.89 -5.64 14.61
N GLN A 485 -25.66 -6.88 15.04
CA GLN A 485 -24.97 -7.20 16.28
C GLN A 485 -23.58 -6.53 16.36
N LEU A 486 -23.21 -6.05 17.56
CA LEU A 486 -21.93 -5.41 17.85
C LEU A 486 -21.30 -6.12 19.04
N ARG A 487 -20.20 -6.86 18.79
CA ARG A 487 -19.43 -7.59 19.81
C ARG A 487 -17.93 -7.47 19.52
N PRO A 488 -17.07 -7.15 20.49
CA PRO A 488 -17.42 -6.85 21.88
C PRO A 488 -18.10 -5.49 22.08
N ILE A 489 -19.03 -5.39 23.03
CA ILE A 489 -19.74 -4.15 23.40
C ILE A 489 -19.19 -3.50 24.68
N LEU A 490 -18.50 -4.26 25.53
CA LEU A 490 -18.00 -3.74 26.81
C LEU A 490 -17.04 -2.56 26.61
N GLY A 491 -16.19 -2.63 25.59
CA GLY A 491 -15.30 -1.53 25.21
C GLY A 491 -16.03 -0.25 24.80
N VAL A 492 -17.25 -0.36 24.27
CA VAL A 492 -18.08 0.80 23.90
C VAL A 492 -18.64 1.46 25.15
N ILE A 493 -19.07 0.66 26.14
CA ILE A 493 -19.59 1.17 27.42
C ILE A 493 -18.49 1.94 28.16
N THR A 494 -17.27 1.41 28.22
CA THR A 494 -16.16 2.04 28.98
C THR A 494 -15.72 3.38 28.44
N VAL A 495 -15.99 3.72 27.17
CA VAL A 495 -15.73 5.06 26.62
C VAL A 495 -16.50 6.15 27.36
N PHE A 496 -17.67 5.83 27.92
CA PHE A 496 -18.52 6.79 28.62
C PHE A 496 -18.11 7.06 30.07
N ARG A 497 -16.97 6.54 30.54
CA ARG A 497 -16.53 6.67 31.94
C ARG A 497 -16.46 8.10 32.49
N LEU A 498 -16.26 9.10 31.62
CA LEU A 498 -16.26 10.51 32.02
C LEU A 498 -17.62 11.18 31.79
N ASN A 499 -18.52 10.60 30.99
CA ASN A 499 -19.77 11.23 30.57
C ASN A 499 -20.94 10.27 30.79
N HIS A 500 -21.25 9.96 32.05
CA HIS A 500 -22.33 9.02 32.43
C HIS A 500 -23.70 9.42 31.86
N TRP A 501 -23.97 10.73 31.72
CA TRP A 501 -25.21 11.24 31.12
C TRP A 501 -25.35 10.80 29.66
N ALA A 502 -24.25 10.70 28.91
CA ALA A 502 -24.26 10.23 27.53
C ALA A 502 -24.50 8.71 27.45
N LEU A 503 -24.02 7.95 28.43
CA LEU A 503 -24.33 6.52 28.56
C LEU A 503 -25.82 6.30 28.87
N HIS A 504 -26.40 7.12 29.75
CA HIS A 504 -27.83 7.11 30.02
C HIS A 504 -28.64 7.49 28.76
N TRP A 505 -28.18 8.48 28.01
CA TRP A 505 -28.80 8.85 26.73
C TRP A 505 -28.72 7.73 25.69
N PHE A 506 -27.59 7.02 25.61
CA PHE A 506 -27.40 5.84 24.76
C PHE A 506 -28.40 4.73 25.13
N PHE A 507 -28.49 4.39 26.42
CA PHE A 507 -29.44 3.40 26.92
C PHE A 507 -30.89 3.77 26.55
N ASN A 508 -31.28 5.02 26.80
CA ASN A 508 -32.62 5.51 26.46
C ASN A 508 -32.91 5.46 24.96
N SER A 509 -31.89 5.62 24.12
CA SER A 509 -32.04 5.52 22.66
C SER A 509 -32.25 4.08 22.20
N LEU A 510 -31.76 3.09 22.95
CA LEU A 510 -31.99 1.66 22.69
C LEU A 510 -33.38 1.18 23.11
N LEU A 511 -34.06 1.87 24.05
CA LEU A 511 -35.41 1.51 24.53
C LEU A 511 -36.45 1.41 23.41
N VAL A 512 -36.21 2.08 22.29
CA VAL A 512 -37.07 2.02 21.10
C VAL A 512 -37.23 0.60 20.55
N LYS A 513 -36.25 -0.30 20.77
CA LYS A 513 -36.28 -1.70 20.30
C LYS A 513 -35.94 -2.68 21.45
N PRO A 514 -36.95 -3.19 22.19
CA PRO A 514 -36.73 -4.07 23.35
C PRO A 514 -35.90 -5.32 23.06
N ASN A 515 -36.09 -5.96 21.91
CA ASN A 515 -35.34 -7.16 21.52
C ASN A 515 -33.83 -6.90 21.43
N ILE A 516 -33.45 -5.70 20.97
CA ILE A 516 -32.04 -5.30 20.86
C ILE A 516 -31.46 -5.02 22.24
N LEU A 517 -32.24 -4.43 23.13
CA LEU A 517 -31.83 -4.17 24.49
C LEU A 517 -31.57 -5.46 25.27
N GLN A 518 -32.45 -6.47 25.12
CA GLN A 518 -32.22 -7.80 25.68
C GLN A 518 -30.94 -8.43 25.12
N TYR A 519 -30.70 -8.31 23.81
CA TYR A 519 -29.45 -8.74 23.19
C TYR A 519 -28.23 -8.03 23.79
N VAL A 520 -28.26 -6.70 23.95
CA VAL A 520 -27.17 -5.93 24.55
C VAL A 520 -26.90 -6.41 25.99
N LEU A 521 -27.94 -6.64 26.79
CA LEU A 521 -27.81 -7.19 28.13
C LEU A 521 -27.11 -8.56 28.12
N SER A 522 -27.55 -9.47 27.23
CA SER A 522 -26.91 -10.78 27.07
C SER A 522 -25.44 -10.65 26.68
N CYS A 523 -25.09 -9.79 25.72
CA CYS A 523 -23.70 -9.59 25.30
C CYS A 523 -22.81 -9.09 26.42
N VAL A 524 -23.26 -8.09 27.17
CA VAL A 524 -22.50 -7.53 28.29
C VAL A 524 -22.25 -8.61 29.34
N LEU A 525 -23.27 -9.37 29.70
CA LEU A 525 -23.15 -10.44 30.70
C LEU A 525 -22.26 -11.59 30.20
N GLU A 526 -22.38 -11.99 28.93
CA GLU A 526 -21.49 -12.98 28.30
C GLU A 526 -20.04 -12.51 28.33
N GLU A 527 -19.76 -11.28 27.89
CA GLU A 527 -18.40 -10.71 27.87
C GLU A 527 -17.78 -10.62 29.27
N LEU A 528 -18.58 -10.24 30.28
CA LEU A 528 -18.12 -10.20 31.69
C LEU A 528 -17.91 -11.59 32.27
N SER A 529 -18.71 -12.58 31.87
CA SER A 529 -18.57 -13.98 32.33
C SER A 529 -17.38 -14.70 31.70
N HIS A 530 -17.00 -14.29 30.48
CA HIS A 530 -15.95 -14.91 29.69
C HIS A 530 -14.61 -14.20 29.78
N GLU A 531 -14.45 -13.16 30.63
CA GLU A 531 -13.26 -12.31 30.76
C GLU A 531 -11.98 -13.09 30.38
N PRO A 532 -11.49 -12.94 29.13
CA PRO A 532 -10.17 -13.43 28.81
C PRO A 532 -9.20 -12.57 29.61
N TYR A 533 -8.17 -13.21 30.16
CA TYR A 533 -7.06 -12.65 30.96
C TYR A 533 -6.38 -11.35 30.42
N GLU A 534 -6.80 -10.83 29.25
CA GLU A 534 -6.18 -9.73 28.52
C GLU A 534 -6.75 -8.33 28.80
N ARG A 535 -7.98 -8.19 29.35
CA ARG A 535 -8.61 -6.87 29.60
C ARG A 535 -8.90 -6.64 31.10
N LYS A 536 -7.89 -6.22 31.87
CA LYS A 536 -8.13 -5.79 33.27
C LYS A 536 -8.93 -4.47 33.29
N LEU A 537 -10.23 -4.56 33.60
CA LEU A 537 -11.06 -3.40 33.89
C LEU A 537 -10.50 -2.62 35.09
N SER A 538 -10.55 -1.28 35.01
CA SER A 538 -10.23 -0.44 36.16
C SER A 538 -11.39 -0.38 37.16
N GLU A 539 -11.15 0.09 38.39
CA GLU A 539 -12.23 0.28 39.37
C GLU A 539 -13.34 1.21 38.87
N SER A 540 -12.99 2.24 38.10
CA SER A 540 -13.97 3.12 37.46
C SER A 540 -14.79 2.39 36.40
N ASP A 541 -14.18 1.48 35.64
CA ASP A 541 -14.89 0.72 34.60
C ASP A 541 -15.88 -0.26 35.24
N HIS A 542 -15.49 -0.96 36.31
CA HIS A 542 -16.40 -1.81 37.07
C HIS A 542 -17.61 -1.03 37.61
N SER A 543 -17.40 0.21 38.07
CA SER A 543 -18.49 1.07 38.54
C SER A 543 -19.43 1.49 37.41
N LEU A 544 -18.87 1.86 36.26
CA LEU A 544 -19.63 2.27 35.09
C LEU A 544 -20.47 1.12 34.52
N VAL A 545 -19.89 -0.07 34.44
CA VAL A 545 -20.57 -1.29 33.97
C VAL A 545 -21.70 -1.67 34.92
N ALA A 546 -21.45 -1.62 36.23
CA ALA A 546 -22.49 -1.85 37.24
C ALA A 546 -23.63 -0.83 37.13
N TYR A 547 -23.31 0.46 36.94
CA TYR A 547 -24.29 1.51 36.68
C TYR A 547 -25.11 1.23 35.41
N PHE A 548 -24.45 0.82 34.32
CA PHE A 548 -25.12 0.45 33.07
C PHE A 548 -26.10 -0.71 33.26
N LEU A 549 -25.66 -1.80 33.90
CA LEU A 549 -26.51 -2.94 34.21
C LEU A 549 -27.68 -2.55 35.13
N CYS A 550 -27.45 -1.67 36.10
CA CYS A 550 -28.50 -1.17 37.00
C CYS A 550 -29.64 -0.50 36.22
N MET A 551 -29.35 0.22 35.13
CA MET A 551 -30.41 0.85 34.30
C MET A 551 -31.43 -0.18 33.76
N PHE A 552 -31.02 -1.41 33.42
CA PHE A 552 -31.94 -2.46 33.01
C PHE A 552 -32.92 -2.86 34.12
N PHE A 553 -32.46 -2.84 35.36
CA PHE A 553 -33.29 -3.13 36.51
C PHE A 553 -34.22 -1.96 36.85
N LEU A 554 -33.77 -0.72 36.67
CA LEU A 554 -34.59 0.46 36.95
C LEU A 554 -35.67 0.73 35.90
N GLU A 555 -35.49 0.25 34.67
CA GLU A 555 -36.42 0.52 33.59
C GLU A 555 -37.65 -0.40 33.60
N ASN A 556 -38.82 0.16 33.82
CA ASN A 556 -40.06 -0.61 33.99
C ASN A 556 -40.49 -1.35 32.72
N SER A 557 -40.15 -0.83 31.53
CA SER A 557 -40.50 -1.48 30.27
C SER A 557 -39.72 -2.78 30.00
N ILE A 558 -38.68 -3.07 30.78
CA ILE A 558 -37.83 -4.26 30.63
C ILE A 558 -38.28 -5.32 31.63
N LEU A 559 -38.78 -6.43 31.09
CA LEU A 559 -39.14 -7.61 31.88
C LEU A 559 -37.88 -8.45 32.10
N LEU A 560 -37.52 -8.65 33.37
CA LEU A 560 -36.41 -9.49 33.80
C LEU A 560 -36.97 -10.65 34.60
N ASP A 561 -36.70 -11.88 34.17
CA ASP A 561 -37.13 -13.10 34.84
C ASP A 561 -35.89 -13.87 35.35
N ALA A 562 -35.91 -14.22 36.63
CA ALA A 562 -34.83 -14.94 37.29
C ALA A 562 -34.57 -16.33 36.68
N ALA A 563 -35.60 -16.96 36.10
CA ALA A 563 -35.48 -18.28 35.48
C ALA A 563 -34.98 -18.22 34.03
N SER A 564 -35.03 -17.04 33.40
CA SER A 564 -34.76 -16.88 31.97
C SER A 564 -33.37 -16.28 31.70
N TYR A 565 -32.80 -16.66 30.57
CA TYR A 565 -31.56 -16.06 30.07
C TYR A 565 -31.80 -14.58 29.67
N PRO A 566 -30.92 -13.62 30.01
CA PRO A 566 -29.58 -13.81 30.59
C PRO A 566 -29.48 -13.74 32.13
N ILE A 567 -30.57 -13.49 32.84
CA ILE A 567 -30.55 -13.31 34.30
C ILE A 567 -30.22 -14.60 35.05
N SER A 568 -30.73 -15.75 34.59
CA SER A 568 -30.38 -17.04 35.17
C SER A 568 -28.87 -17.32 35.10
N GLY A 569 -28.21 -16.90 34.01
CA GLY A 569 -26.75 -16.97 33.85
C GLY A 569 -26.01 -16.03 34.79
N LEU A 570 -26.48 -14.78 34.95
CA LEU A 570 -25.94 -13.82 35.92
C LEU A 570 -25.98 -14.38 37.35
N LEU A 571 -27.11 -14.95 37.76
CA LEU A 571 -27.28 -15.51 39.11
C LEU A 571 -26.40 -16.76 39.31
N ALA A 572 -26.26 -17.60 38.29
CA ALA A 572 -25.42 -18.79 38.36
C ALA A 572 -23.92 -18.48 38.49
N THR A 573 -23.48 -17.33 37.97
CA THR A 573 -22.07 -16.89 37.96
C THR A 573 -21.77 -15.79 38.98
N TRP A 574 -22.65 -15.60 39.97
CA TRP A 574 -22.50 -14.57 40.99
C TRP A 574 -21.40 -14.93 42.00
N ASP A 575 -20.34 -14.11 42.02
CA ASP A 575 -19.19 -14.19 42.91
C ASP A 575 -18.56 -12.80 43.09
N GLU A 576 -18.93 -12.12 44.19
CA GLU A 576 -18.46 -10.76 44.52
C GLU A 576 -16.96 -10.71 44.81
N SER A 577 -16.33 -11.83 45.17
CA SER A 577 -14.90 -11.88 45.51
C SER A 577 -14.02 -11.82 44.27
N HIS A 578 -14.47 -12.41 43.16
CA HIS A 578 -13.75 -12.43 41.89
C HIS A 578 -14.23 -11.36 40.90
N ASN A 579 -15.44 -10.81 41.08
CA ASN A 579 -16.05 -9.87 40.13
C ASN A 579 -16.45 -8.53 40.78
N PRO A 580 -15.55 -7.52 40.79
CA PRO A 580 -15.82 -6.22 41.44
C PRO A 580 -17.02 -5.44 40.87
N TRP A 581 -17.46 -5.72 39.64
CA TRP A 581 -18.65 -5.09 39.07
C TRP A 581 -19.96 -5.64 39.69
N GLN A 582 -19.98 -6.90 40.16
CA GLN A 582 -21.18 -7.52 40.74
C GLN A 582 -21.52 -6.90 42.11
N ILE A 583 -20.52 -6.71 42.96
CA ILE A 583 -20.70 -6.00 44.25
C ILE A 583 -21.23 -4.58 44.01
N ARG A 584 -20.69 -3.84 43.03
CA ARG A 584 -21.15 -2.50 42.69
C ARG A 584 -22.58 -2.50 42.14
N LEU A 585 -22.94 -3.49 41.32
CA LEU A 585 -24.31 -3.65 40.81
C LEU A 585 -25.29 -3.88 41.96
N ARG A 586 -24.98 -4.79 42.89
CA ARG A 586 -25.81 -5.01 44.08
C ARG A 586 -26.01 -3.73 44.87
N LEU A 587 -24.95 -3.00 45.17
CA LEU A 587 -25.04 -1.74 45.91
C LEU A 587 -25.93 -0.72 45.20
N HIS A 588 -25.81 -0.57 43.86
CA HIS A 588 -26.69 0.31 43.10
C HIS A 588 -28.17 -0.12 43.15
N LEU A 589 -28.45 -1.42 43.11
CA LEU A 589 -29.80 -1.97 43.22
C LEU A 589 -30.38 -1.76 44.63
N GLU A 590 -29.58 -1.95 45.68
CA GLU A 590 -29.98 -1.71 47.07
C GLU A 590 -30.33 -0.25 47.31
N CYS A 591 -29.49 0.68 46.83
CA CYS A 591 -29.76 2.12 46.90
C CYS A 591 -31.04 2.53 46.17
N ASN A 592 -31.44 1.80 45.13
CA ASN A 592 -32.64 2.07 44.34
C ASN A 592 -33.79 1.08 44.59
N ALA A 593 -33.76 0.31 45.68
CA ALA A 593 -34.71 -0.77 45.92
C ALA A 593 -36.19 -0.34 45.87
N ALA A 594 -36.48 0.91 46.27
CA ALA A 594 -37.83 1.50 46.21
C ALA A 594 -38.35 1.70 44.78
N ARG A 595 -37.47 1.83 43.79
CA ARG A 595 -37.82 2.05 42.37
C ARG A 595 -37.97 0.75 41.59
N LEU A 596 -37.60 -0.39 42.17
CA LEU A 596 -37.66 -1.70 41.52
C LEU A 596 -39.08 -2.28 41.53
N THR A 597 -39.49 -2.89 40.42
CA THR A 597 -40.71 -3.71 40.37
C THR A 597 -40.61 -4.91 41.32
N GLN A 598 -41.73 -5.56 41.60
CA GLN A 598 -41.77 -6.67 42.55
C GLN A 598 -40.88 -7.84 42.09
N GLU A 599 -40.90 -8.16 40.80
CA GLU A 599 -40.10 -9.23 40.17
C GLU A 599 -38.61 -8.92 40.29
N LYS A 600 -38.21 -7.67 40.03
CA LYS A 600 -36.82 -7.24 40.12
C LYS A 600 -36.32 -7.17 41.56
N ARG A 601 -37.21 -6.89 42.53
CA ARG A 601 -36.91 -7.01 43.96
C ARG A 601 -36.66 -8.46 44.38
N GLN A 602 -37.38 -9.44 43.80
CA GLN A 602 -37.10 -10.85 44.04
C GLN A 602 -35.72 -11.24 43.51
N ILE A 603 -35.31 -10.75 42.33
CA ILE A 603 -33.95 -10.96 41.82
C ILE A 603 -32.90 -10.37 42.77
N LEU A 604 -33.11 -9.16 43.28
CA LEU A 604 -32.21 -8.55 44.28
C LEU A 604 -32.11 -9.41 45.56
N GLN A 605 -33.22 -9.95 46.05
CA GLN A 605 -33.20 -10.85 47.21
C GLN A 605 -32.42 -12.15 46.94
N LEU A 606 -32.50 -12.69 45.73
CA LEU A 606 -31.69 -13.84 45.32
C LEU A 606 -30.20 -13.49 45.31
N ILE A 607 -29.83 -12.35 44.72
CA ILE A 607 -28.45 -11.83 44.72
C ILE A 607 -27.92 -11.72 46.16
N GLN A 608 -28.70 -11.16 47.08
CA GLN A 608 -28.30 -11.02 48.49
C GLN A 608 -28.05 -12.36 49.19
N ARG A 609 -28.78 -13.41 48.83
CA ARG A 609 -28.58 -14.77 49.35
C ARG A 609 -27.35 -15.46 48.77
N LEU A 610 -26.94 -15.07 47.56
CA LEU A 610 -25.76 -15.62 46.86
C LEU A 610 -24.45 -14.97 47.28
N ARG A 611 -24.47 -14.05 48.26
CA ARG A 611 -23.29 -13.41 48.82
C ARG A 611 -22.32 -14.48 49.36
N LYS A 612 -21.21 -14.67 48.64
CA LYS A 612 -20.06 -15.46 49.06
C LYS A 612 -18.87 -14.54 49.29
#